data_AF-A0A3N6EQW9-F1
#
_entry.id   AF-A0A3N6EQW9-F1
#
_cell.length_a   1.000
_cell.length_b   1.000
_cell.length_c   1.000
_cell.angle_alpha   90.00
_cell.angle_beta   90.00
_cell.angle_gamma   90.00
#
_symmetry.space_group_name_H-M   'P 1'
#
loop_
_entity.id
_entity.type
_entity.pdbx_description
1 polymer ?
#
loop_
_entity_poly.entity_id
_entity_poly.type
_entity_poly.pdbx_seq_one_letter_code
_entity_poly.pdbx_strand_id
1 'polypeptide(L)'
;MNDTHPAGGAADTAARAAERLIAEFRALPAGSDRKREIITELDDNAQALPFLVSVVADPAEYDLARVESATVLRLWPPADPGLRRRAGRALLTALRDPAEDLVRQYAAMSLAPYTGDPVVATALDTTAWADADPLVRDSARFSIQEAHRLQETGGSRGT
;
A
#
# COMPACT_ATOMS: atom_id res chain seq x y z
N MET A 1 -35.09 7.77 25.09
CA MET A 1 -33.63 7.62 25.24
C MET A 1 -33.20 6.53 24.29
N ASN A 2 -32.73 6.90 23.10
CA ASN A 2 -32.08 5.98 22.17
C ASN A 2 -30.61 6.40 22.12
N ASP A 3 -29.78 5.73 22.90
CA ASP A 3 -28.33 5.89 22.86
C ASP A 3 -27.77 5.11 21.68
N THR A 4 -27.76 5.77 20.52
CA THR A 4 -27.09 5.30 19.31
C THR A 4 -25.58 5.57 19.43
N HIS A 5 -24.84 4.74 20.17
CA HIS A 5 -23.36 4.80 20.21
C HIS A 5 -22.63 3.43 20.06
N PRO A 6 -22.81 2.66 18.97
CA PRO A 6 -21.96 1.49 18.72
C PRO A 6 -20.76 1.77 17.79
N ALA A 7 -20.82 2.76 16.90
CA ALA A 7 -19.79 2.95 15.86
C ALA A 7 -18.50 3.64 16.37
N GLY A 8 -18.59 4.53 17.35
CA GLY A 8 -17.44 5.26 17.88
C GLY A 8 -16.46 4.38 18.69
N GLY A 9 -16.97 3.38 19.43
CA GLY A 9 -16.14 2.55 20.31
C GLY A 9 -15.25 1.54 19.57
N ALA A 10 -15.73 1.00 18.45
CA ALA A 10 -14.96 0.06 17.64
C ALA A 10 -13.80 0.76 16.90
N ALA A 11 -14.07 1.92 16.29
CA ALA A 11 -13.05 2.73 15.60
C ALA A 11 -11.96 3.22 16.58
N ASP A 12 -12.36 3.69 17.77
CA ASP A 12 -11.41 4.10 18.81
C ASP A 12 -10.56 2.93 19.33
N THR A 13 -11.15 1.73 19.44
CA THR A 13 -10.41 0.52 19.81
C THR A 13 -9.41 0.10 18.74
N ALA A 14 -9.80 0.14 17.46
CA ALA A 14 -8.91 -0.14 16.33
C ALA A 14 -7.76 0.88 16.22
N ALA A 15 -8.04 2.16 16.49
CA ALA A 15 -7.03 3.22 16.55
C ALA A 15 -6.00 2.95 17.67
N ARG A 16 -6.46 2.70 18.89
CA ARG A 16 -5.59 2.37 20.03
C ARG A 16 -4.79 1.09 19.81
N ALA A 17 -5.36 0.08 19.14
CA ALA A 17 -4.63 -1.13 18.76
C ALA A 17 -3.52 -0.82 17.74
N ALA A 18 -3.83 -0.05 16.70
CA ALA A 18 -2.84 0.37 15.70
C ALA A 18 -1.72 1.19 16.33
N GLU A 19 -2.03 2.15 17.21
CA GLU A 19 -1.03 2.97 17.90
C GLU A 19 -0.02 2.13 18.69
N ARG A 20 -0.49 1.10 19.42
CA ARG A 20 0.39 0.20 20.18
C ARG A 20 1.31 -0.59 19.26
N LEU A 21 0.77 -1.16 18.19
CA LEU A 21 1.54 -1.93 17.21
C LEU A 21 2.56 -1.06 16.47
N ILE A 22 2.18 0.17 16.09
CA ILE A 22 3.09 1.13 15.45
C ILE A 22 4.22 1.55 16.40
N ALA A 23 3.90 1.73 17.70
CA ALA A 23 4.91 2.03 18.70
C ALA A 23 5.90 0.87 18.89
N GLU A 24 5.40 -0.37 18.93
CA GLU A 24 6.23 -1.58 18.98
C GLU A 24 7.13 -1.66 17.74
N PHE A 25 6.56 -1.50 16.54
CA PHE A 25 7.30 -1.52 15.27
C PHE A 25 8.50 -0.57 15.29
N ARG A 26 8.29 0.67 15.74
CA ARG A 26 9.33 1.72 15.76
C ARG A 26 10.42 1.45 16.79
N ALA A 27 10.15 0.67 17.84
CA ALA A 27 11.13 0.30 18.85
C ALA A 27 12.02 -0.87 18.41
N LEU A 28 11.63 -1.61 17.37
CA LEU A 28 12.37 -2.77 16.90
C LEU A 28 13.56 -2.38 16.00
N PRO A 29 14.64 -3.18 16.01
CA PRO A 29 15.73 -3.06 15.04
C PRO A 29 15.24 -3.18 13.59
N ALA A 30 15.97 -2.57 12.65
CA ALA A 30 15.61 -2.55 11.23
C ALA A 30 15.39 -3.95 10.64
N GLY A 31 16.25 -4.93 10.91
CA GLY A 31 16.11 -6.30 10.34
C GLY A 31 15.21 -7.26 11.11
N SER A 32 14.25 -6.77 11.90
CA SER A 32 13.43 -7.63 12.75
C SER A 32 12.25 -8.25 11.99
N ASP A 33 12.17 -9.59 11.92
CA ASP A 33 11.01 -10.31 11.37
C ASP A 33 9.68 -9.89 12.01
N ARG A 34 9.72 -9.51 13.29
CA ARG A 34 8.56 -9.01 14.02
C ARG A 34 7.96 -7.75 13.37
N LYS A 35 8.76 -6.92 12.70
CA LYS A 35 8.24 -5.76 11.94
C LYS A 35 7.28 -6.21 10.85
N ARG A 36 7.61 -7.27 10.10
CA ARG A 36 6.73 -7.85 9.08
C ARG A 36 5.42 -8.34 9.68
N GLU A 37 5.49 -9.09 10.78
CA GLU A 37 4.31 -9.62 11.48
C GLU A 37 3.38 -8.50 11.95
N ILE A 38 3.93 -7.40 12.48
CA ILE A 38 3.14 -6.24 12.89
C ILE A 38 2.39 -5.64 11.70
N ILE A 39 2.99 -5.57 10.50
CA ILE A 39 2.27 -5.09 9.31
C ILE A 39 1.09 -6.02 8.97
N THR A 40 1.27 -7.33 9.08
CA THR A 40 0.18 -8.31 8.91
C THR A 40 -0.92 -8.12 9.96
N GLU A 41 -0.57 -7.84 11.22
CA GLU A 41 -1.55 -7.56 12.28
C GLU A 41 -2.30 -6.23 12.08
N LEU A 42 -1.70 -5.28 11.34
CA LEU A 42 -2.32 -4.01 10.96
C LEU A 42 -3.19 -4.13 9.70
N ASP A 43 -3.32 -5.32 9.10
CA ASP A 43 -4.15 -5.55 7.91
C ASP A 43 -5.61 -5.10 8.14
N ASP A 44 -6.24 -4.55 7.09
CA ASP A 44 -7.59 -3.95 7.10
C ASP A 44 -7.80 -2.81 8.13
N ASN A 45 -6.77 -2.42 8.90
CA ASN A 45 -6.90 -1.31 9.84
C ASN A 45 -6.71 0.04 9.14
N ALA A 46 -7.82 0.70 8.83
CA ALA A 46 -7.83 2.01 8.17
C ALA A 46 -6.98 3.09 8.90
N GLN A 47 -6.83 3.01 10.23
CA GLN A 47 -6.02 3.95 11.00
C GLN A 47 -4.51 3.74 10.83
N ALA A 48 -4.10 2.55 10.38
CA ALA A 48 -2.71 2.21 10.10
C ALA A 48 -2.22 2.71 8.74
N LEU A 49 -3.13 2.98 7.79
CA LEU A 49 -2.78 3.34 6.41
C LEU A 49 -1.75 4.49 6.29
N PRO A 50 -1.83 5.61 7.05
CA PRO A 50 -0.80 6.65 7.00
C PRO A 50 0.60 6.16 7.39
N PHE A 51 0.68 5.22 8.32
CA PHE A 51 1.92 4.60 8.75
C PHE A 51 2.46 3.63 7.69
N LEU A 52 1.61 2.77 7.10
CA LEU A 52 2.01 1.87 6.02
C LEU A 52 2.56 2.62 4.80
N VAL A 53 1.96 3.78 4.47
CA VAL A 53 2.47 4.69 3.44
C VAL A 53 3.87 5.20 3.78
N SER A 54 4.17 5.46 5.06
CA SER A 54 5.52 5.87 5.47
C SER A 54 6.53 4.73 5.39
N VAL A 55 6.13 3.50 5.77
CA VAL A 55 7.00 2.32 5.74
C VAL A 55 7.43 2.01 4.30
N VAL A 56 6.49 1.92 3.36
CA VAL A 56 6.82 1.57 1.97
C VAL A 56 7.70 2.63 1.28
N ALA A 57 7.58 3.90 1.69
CA ALA A 57 8.37 5.00 1.14
C ALA A 57 9.81 5.09 1.67
N ASP A 58 10.13 4.40 2.78
CA ASP A 58 11.42 4.51 3.44
C ASP A 58 12.39 3.43 2.92
N PRO A 59 13.44 3.79 2.16
CA PRO A 59 14.42 2.83 1.66
C PRO A 59 15.33 2.27 2.76
N ALA A 60 15.36 2.85 3.97
CA ALA A 60 16.13 2.32 5.09
C ALA A 60 15.34 1.31 5.94
N GLU A 61 14.05 1.14 5.66
CA GLU A 61 13.20 0.21 6.39
C GLU A 61 13.35 -1.22 5.85
N TYR A 62 13.00 -2.20 6.68
CA TYR A 62 13.08 -3.60 6.34
C TYR A 62 12.31 -3.95 5.07
N ASP A 63 12.96 -4.59 4.12
CA ASP A 63 12.36 -4.89 2.81
C ASP A 63 11.08 -5.72 2.92
N LEU A 64 11.05 -6.69 3.85
CA LEU A 64 9.83 -7.46 4.07
C LEU A 64 8.69 -6.62 4.66
N ALA A 65 8.98 -5.64 5.53
CA ALA A 65 7.95 -4.73 6.03
C ALA A 65 7.43 -3.79 4.92
N ARG A 66 8.31 -3.37 4.00
CA ARG A 66 7.95 -2.58 2.81
C ARG A 66 7.07 -3.39 1.85
N VAL A 67 7.43 -4.65 1.61
CA VAL A 67 6.67 -5.61 0.78
C VAL A 67 5.27 -5.84 1.37
N GLU A 68 5.16 -6.14 2.67
CA GLU A 68 3.84 -6.33 3.29
C GLU A 68 3.02 -5.04 3.28
N SER A 69 3.65 -3.89 3.52
CA SER A 69 2.95 -2.59 3.45
C SER A 69 2.41 -2.31 2.05
N ALA A 70 3.17 -2.64 1.00
CA ALA A 70 2.69 -2.54 -0.38
C ALA A 70 1.49 -3.46 -0.63
N THR A 71 1.53 -4.70 -0.14
CA THR A 71 0.43 -5.67 -0.23
C THR A 71 -0.83 -5.16 0.47
N VAL A 72 -0.73 -4.68 1.71
CA VAL A 72 -1.88 -4.12 2.44
C VAL A 72 -2.46 -2.91 1.70
N LEU A 73 -1.62 -2.01 1.18
CA LEU A 73 -2.05 -0.85 0.40
C LEU A 73 -2.69 -1.23 -0.95
N ARG A 74 -2.36 -2.39 -1.53
CA ARG A 74 -3.04 -2.91 -2.73
C ARG A 74 -4.45 -3.40 -2.41
N LEU A 75 -4.60 -4.12 -1.29
CA LEU A 75 -5.86 -4.72 -0.87
C LEU A 75 -6.83 -3.68 -0.29
N TRP A 76 -6.30 -2.75 0.49
CA TRP A 76 -7.06 -1.74 1.23
C TRP A 76 -6.62 -0.32 0.85
N PRO A 77 -6.82 0.09 -0.41
CA PRO A 77 -6.41 1.42 -0.85
C PRO A 77 -7.17 2.50 -0.06
N PRO A 78 -6.49 3.57 0.41
CA PRO A 78 -7.13 4.61 1.19
C PRO A 78 -8.36 5.21 0.51
N ALA A 79 -9.44 5.38 1.27
CA ALA A 79 -10.66 6.06 0.81
C ALA A 79 -10.46 7.58 0.68
N ASP A 80 -9.66 8.18 1.58
CA ASP A 80 -9.30 9.59 1.51
C ASP A 80 -8.46 9.88 0.24
N PRO A 81 -8.89 10.80 -0.65
CA PRO A 81 -8.18 11.06 -1.90
C PRO A 81 -6.75 11.59 -1.71
N GLY A 82 -6.51 12.36 -0.64
CA GLY A 82 -5.18 12.89 -0.33
C GLY A 82 -4.20 11.80 0.07
N LEU A 83 -4.61 10.94 0.99
CA LEU A 83 -3.84 9.77 1.43
C LEU A 83 -3.68 8.75 0.30
N ARG A 84 -4.71 8.54 -0.52
CA ARG A 84 -4.64 7.66 -1.69
C ARG A 84 -3.58 8.12 -2.68
N ARG A 85 -3.51 9.42 -2.96
CA ARG A 85 -2.46 10.00 -3.81
C ARG A 85 -1.08 9.78 -3.19
N ARG A 86 -0.93 10.04 -1.89
CA ARG A 86 0.34 9.81 -1.16
C ARG A 86 0.77 8.35 -1.20
N ALA A 87 -0.15 7.40 -1.04
CA ALA A 87 0.12 5.98 -1.13
C ALA A 87 0.63 5.59 -2.52
N GLY A 88 -0.03 6.05 -3.59
CA GLY A 88 0.46 5.85 -4.95
C GLY A 88 1.87 6.41 -5.17
N ARG A 89 2.19 7.60 -4.62
CA ARG A 89 3.54 8.16 -4.71
C ARG A 89 4.58 7.41 -3.90
N ALA A 90 4.22 6.92 -2.72
CA ALA A 90 5.09 6.09 -1.89
C ALA A 90 5.45 4.78 -2.60
N LEU A 91 4.47 4.12 -3.23
CA LEU A 91 4.69 2.94 -4.06
C LEU A 91 5.56 3.25 -5.30
N LEU A 92 5.43 4.43 -5.92
CA LEU A 92 6.36 4.84 -6.99
C LEU A 92 7.79 5.05 -6.48
N THR A 93 7.96 5.56 -5.26
CA THR A 93 9.29 5.65 -4.64
C THR A 93 9.90 4.26 -4.48
N ALA A 94 9.14 3.30 -3.94
CA ALA A 94 9.58 1.91 -3.79
C ALA A 94 9.88 1.23 -5.15
N LEU A 95 9.07 1.48 -6.17
CA LEU A 95 9.30 0.96 -7.54
C LEU A 95 10.62 1.46 -8.15
N ARG A 96 11.06 2.65 -7.77
CA ARG A 96 12.28 3.30 -8.29
C ARG A 96 13.51 3.03 -7.44
N ASP A 97 13.38 2.28 -6.36
CA ASP A 97 14.49 1.90 -5.50
C ASP A 97 15.45 0.97 -6.28
N PRO A 98 16.68 1.38 -6.62
CA PRO A 98 17.55 0.57 -7.45
C PRO A 98 18.18 -0.62 -6.73
N ALA A 99 18.06 -0.70 -5.40
CA ALA A 99 18.75 -1.72 -4.60
C ALA A 99 17.90 -2.97 -4.36
N GLU A 100 16.57 -2.86 -4.38
CA GLU A 100 15.67 -3.87 -3.80
C GLU A 100 14.64 -4.40 -4.79
N ASP A 101 15.03 -5.36 -5.63
CA ASP A 101 14.18 -5.93 -6.69
C ASP A 101 12.86 -6.50 -6.17
N LEU A 102 12.86 -7.14 -4.99
CA LEU A 102 11.64 -7.66 -4.38
C LEU A 102 10.66 -6.54 -4.01
N VAL A 103 11.18 -5.45 -3.43
CA VAL A 103 10.36 -4.28 -3.08
C VAL A 103 9.80 -3.63 -4.33
N ARG A 104 10.61 -3.48 -5.38
CA ARG A 104 10.18 -2.93 -6.67
C ARG A 104 9.08 -3.77 -7.30
N GLN A 105 9.22 -5.10 -7.28
CA GLN A 105 8.24 -6.03 -7.82
C GLN A 105 6.88 -5.88 -7.12
N TYR A 106 6.87 -5.87 -5.79
CA TYR A 106 5.64 -5.71 -5.02
C TYR A 106 5.04 -4.31 -5.14
N ALA A 107 5.88 -3.27 -5.25
CA ALA A 107 5.42 -1.94 -5.55
C ALA A 107 4.71 -1.88 -6.91
N ALA A 108 5.31 -2.43 -7.97
CA ALA A 108 4.70 -2.51 -9.30
C ALA A 108 3.35 -3.23 -9.27
N MET A 109 3.28 -4.40 -8.61
CA MET A 109 2.06 -5.20 -8.49
C MET A 109 0.93 -4.48 -7.73
N SER A 110 1.28 -3.53 -6.87
CA SER A 110 0.37 -2.87 -5.93
C SER A 110 -0.21 -1.55 -6.44
N LEU A 111 0.23 -1.05 -7.61
CA LEU A 111 -0.14 0.28 -8.10
C LEU A 111 -1.51 0.36 -8.79
N ALA A 112 -2.16 -0.77 -9.11
CA ALA A 112 -3.42 -0.80 -9.86
C ALA A 112 -4.51 0.13 -9.30
N PRO A 113 -4.79 0.16 -7.98
CA PRO A 113 -5.84 1.02 -7.40
C PRO A 113 -5.53 2.53 -7.44
N TYR A 114 -4.33 2.90 -7.88
CA TYR A 114 -3.77 4.26 -7.84
C TYR A 114 -3.59 4.87 -9.24
N THR A 115 -3.97 4.15 -10.30
CA THR A 115 -3.85 4.58 -11.71
C THR A 115 -4.71 5.79 -12.10
N GLY A 116 -5.65 6.21 -11.23
CA GLY A 116 -6.33 7.50 -11.37
C GLY A 116 -5.39 8.71 -11.24
N ASP A 117 -4.19 8.54 -10.67
CA ASP A 117 -3.12 9.53 -10.75
C ASP A 117 -2.32 9.33 -12.06
N PRO A 118 -2.31 10.30 -12.99
CA PRO A 118 -1.61 10.17 -14.27
C PRO A 118 -0.13 9.85 -14.16
N VAL A 119 0.54 10.27 -13.06
CA VAL A 119 1.96 9.96 -12.88
C VAL A 119 2.16 8.50 -12.51
N VAL A 120 1.22 7.90 -11.77
CA VAL A 120 1.24 6.47 -11.48
C VAL A 120 1.02 5.68 -12.77
N ALA A 121 0.00 6.04 -13.55
CA ALA A 121 -0.29 5.39 -14.83
C ALA A 121 0.92 5.45 -15.78
N THR A 122 1.50 6.64 -15.98
CA THR A 122 2.66 6.84 -16.87
C THR A 122 3.89 6.04 -16.40
N ALA A 123 4.14 5.99 -15.08
CA ALA A 123 5.26 5.22 -14.54
C ALA A 123 5.05 3.71 -14.71
N LEU A 124 3.83 3.20 -14.50
CA LEU A 124 3.49 1.80 -14.76
C LEU A 124 3.68 1.43 -16.22
N ASP A 125 3.20 2.24 -17.16
CA ASP A 125 3.36 1.99 -18.60
C ASP A 125 4.83 1.94 -19.00
N THR A 126 5.62 2.89 -18.51
CA THR A 126 7.08 2.93 -18.75
C THR A 126 7.76 1.68 -18.20
N THR A 127 7.41 1.27 -16.98
CA THR A 127 7.96 0.09 -16.31
C THR A 127 7.60 -1.19 -17.07
N ALA A 128 6.34 -1.33 -17.47
CA ALA A 128 5.84 -2.49 -18.23
C ALA A 128 6.50 -2.67 -19.60
N TRP A 129 7.06 -1.60 -20.16
CA TRP A 129 7.74 -1.60 -21.46
C TRP A 129 9.26 -1.76 -21.35
N ALA A 130 9.90 -0.99 -20.45
CA ALA A 130 11.36 -0.80 -20.46
C ALA A 130 12.09 -1.25 -19.20
N ASP A 131 11.41 -1.71 -18.14
CA ASP A 131 12.13 -2.12 -16.93
C ASP A 131 13.12 -3.26 -17.22
N ALA A 132 14.34 -3.16 -16.70
CA ALA A 132 15.39 -4.13 -16.95
C ALA A 132 15.09 -5.48 -16.29
N ASP A 133 14.41 -5.48 -15.14
CA ASP A 133 14.00 -6.69 -14.45
C ASP A 133 12.69 -7.25 -15.06
N PRO A 134 12.70 -8.46 -15.64
CA PRO A 134 11.49 -9.09 -16.18
C PRO A 134 10.37 -9.24 -15.15
N LEU A 135 10.68 -9.51 -13.89
CA LEU A 135 9.67 -9.69 -12.84
C LEU A 135 8.97 -8.37 -12.51
N VAL A 136 9.72 -7.28 -12.41
CA VAL A 136 9.15 -5.93 -12.21
C VAL A 136 8.30 -5.53 -13.42
N ARG A 137 8.78 -5.82 -14.64
CA ARG A 137 8.06 -5.56 -15.88
C ARG A 137 6.72 -6.31 -15.94
N ASP A 138 6.71 -7.59 -15.62
CA ASP A 138 5.51 -8.42 -15.65
C ASP A 138 4.54 -8.05 -14.53
N SER A 139 5.03 -7.69 -13.34
CA SER A 139 4.22 -7.12 -12.26
C SER A 139 3.54 -5.81 -12.66
N ALA A 140 4.23 -4.93 -13.40
CA ALA A 140 3.65 -3.70 -13.92
C ALA A 140 2.54 -3.98 -14.96
N ARG A 141 2.77 -4.94 -15.88
CA ARG A 141 1.75 -5.38 -16.86
C ARG A 141 0.52 -5.95 -16.18
N PHE A 142 0.72 -6.80 -15.17
CA PHE A 142 -0.37 -7.34 -14.38
C PHE A 142 -1.17 -6.22 -13.70
N SER A 143 -0.48 -5.24 -13.11
CA SER A 143 -1.12 -4.09 -12.47
C SER A 143 -1.94 -3.24 -13.45
N ILE A 144 -1.49 -3.07 -14.70
CA ILE A 144 -2.26 -2.39 -15.75
C ILE A 144 -3.55 -3.17 -16.09
N GLN A 145 -3.46 -4.49 -16.25
CA GLN A 145 -4.62 -5.34 -16.52
C GLN A 145 -5.62 -5.32 -15.36
N GLU A 146 -5.14 -5.34 -14.12
CA GLU A 146 -5.97 -5.20 -12.91
C GLU A 146 -6.66 -3.83 -12.88
N ALA A 147 -5.95 -2.74 -13.20
CA ALA A 147 -6.52 -1.40 -13.23
C ALA A 147 -7.70 -1.28 -14.21
N HIS A 148 -7.60 -1.88 -15.40
CA HIS A 148 -8.72 -1.93 -16.35
C HIS A 148 -9.93 -2.66 -15.76
N ARG A 149 -9.73 -3.83 -15.13
CA ARG A 149 -10.81 -4.58 -14.46
C ARG A 149 -11.48 -3.78 -13.34
N LEU A 150 -10.69 -3.02 -12.56
CA LEU A 150 -11.23 -2.17 -11.49
C LEU A 150 -12.08 -1.02 -12.05
N GLN A 151 -11.72 -0.46 -13.20
CA GLN A 151 -12.49 0.60 -13.87
C GLN A 151 -13.82 0.06 -14.43
N GLU A 152 -13.81 -1.13 -15.05
CA GLU A 152 -15.01 -1.78 -15.57
C GLU A 152 -16.03 -2.11 -14.46
N THR A 153 -15.55 -2.65 -13.35
CA THR A 153 -16.40 -3.03 -12.20
C THR A 153 -16.86 -1.82 -11.37
N GLY A 154 -16.06 -0.76 -11.30
CA GLY A 154 -16.42 0.52 -10.68
C GLY A 154 -17.44 1.32 -11.50
N GLY A 155 -17.35 1.27 -12.83
CA GLY A 155 -18.29 1.94 -13.74
C GLY A 155 -19.67 1.30 -13.80
N SER A 156 -19.80 0.00 -13.53
CA SER A 156 -21.07 -0.74 -13.57
C SER A 156 -21.99 -0.50 -12.36
N ARG A 157 -21.56 0.25 -11.33
CA ARG A 157 -22.40 0.59 -10.15
C ARG A 157 -23.05 1.99 -10.24
N GLY A 158 -23.00 2.63 -11.42
CA GLY A 158 -23.43 4.01 -11.63
C GLY A 158 -24.45 4.24 -12.75
N THR A 159 -25.24 3.24 -13.14
CA THR A 159 -26.37 3.40 -14.09
C THR A 159 -27.63 2.78 -13.54
#